data_AF-A0A5J4IML7-F1
#
_entry.id   AF-A0A5J4IML7-F1
#
_cell.length_a   1.000
_cell.length_b   1.000
_cell.length_c   1.000
_cell.angle_alpha   90.00
_cell.angle_beta   90.00
_cell.angle_gamma   90.00
#
_symmetry.space_group_name_H-M   'P 1'
#
loop_
_entity.id
_entity.type
_entity.pdbx_description
1 polymer ?
#
loop_
_entity_poly.entity_id
_entity_poly.type
_entity_poly.pdbx_seq_one_letter_code
_entity_poly.pdbx_strand_id
1 'polypeptide(L)'
;MNTSNEWTREVLEGYIFIYVANADFQESYEEREIISEKIDAATSAKLHREFEKDNDNQSITKIQDAIARLGYTADEKKQLIEEVKNLLTADGQFDAAEKGIYAALKRVIV
;
A
#
# COMPACT_ATOMS: atom_id res chain seq x y z
N MET A 1 3.50 -6.44 21.96
CA MET A 1 4.56 -5.49 21.58
C MET A 1 3.88 -4.16 21.27
N ASN A 2 4.42 -3.03 21.75
CA ASN A 2 3.82 -1.70 21.60
C ASN A 2 4.04 -1.15 20.18
N THR A 3 3.09 -1.37 19.27
CA THR A 3 3.16 -1.03 17.83
C THR A 3 2.72 0.41 17.53
N SER A 4 3.14 1.36 18.36
CA SER A 4 2.67 2.75 18.24
C SER A 4 3.58 3.71 17.46
N ASN A 5 4.84 3.39 17.22
CA ASN A 5 5.80 4.31 16.58
C ASN A 5 6.36 3.82 15.24
N GLU A 6 5.84 2.73 14.66
CA GLU A 6 6.42 2.12 13.46
C GLU A 6 5.69 2.50 12.16
N TRP A 7 4.48 3.06 12.24
CA TRP A 7 3.73 3.52 11.07
C TRP A 7 4.13 4.96 10.75
N THR A 8 5.02 5.11 9.77
CA THR A 8 5.25 6.37 9.06
C THR A 8 4.46 6.40 7.75
N ARG A 9 4.48 7.53 7.03
CA ARG A 9 3.80 7.64 5.73
C ARG A 9 4.43 6.71 4.70
N GLU A 10 5.76 6.61 4.71
CA GLU A 10 6.53 5.72 3.85
C GLU A 10 6.22 4.24 4.14
N VAL A 11 6.10 3.87 5.42
CA VAL A 11 5.71 2.51 5.83
C VAL A 11 4.28 2.18 5.40
N LEU A 12 3.35 3.14 5.50
CA LEU A 12 1.99 2.98 5.03
C LEU A 12 1.94 2.78 3.51
N GLU A 13 2.66 3.60 2.75
CA GLU A 13 2.76 3.46 1.30
C GLU A 13 3.33 2.08 0.91
N GLY A 14 4.40 1.64 1.57
CA GLY A 14 4.98 0.32 1.38
C GLY A 14 4.01 -0.82 1.73
N TYR A 15 3.19 -0.66 2.77
CA TYR A 15 2.18 -1.67 3.12
C TYR A 15 1.04 -1.73 2.11
N ILE A 16 0.56 -0.57 1.61
CA ILE A 16 -0.46 -0.51 0.55
C ILE A 16 0.08 -1.16 -0.72
N PHE A 17 1.35 -0.91 -1.06
CA PHE A 17 1.98 -1.59 -2.17
C PHE A 17 1.89 -3.12 -2.04
N ILE A 18 2.35 -3.65 -0.91
CA ILE A 18 2.36 -5.10 -0.65
C ILE A 18 0.95 -5.68 -0.76
N TYR A 19 -0.04 -4.96 -0.26
CA TYR A 19 -1.45 -5.33 -0.37
C TYR A 19 -1.88 -5.46 -1.84
N VAL A 20 -1.52 -4.49 -2.68
CA VAL A 20 -1.91 -4.48 -4.09
C VAL A 20 -1.16 -5.55 -4.90
N ALA A 21 0.15 -5.68 -4.72
CA ALA A 21 0.98 -6.67 -5.42
C ALA A 21 0.60 -8.12 -5.07
N ASN A 22 0.16 -8.37 -3.83
CA ASN A 22 -0.33 -9.71 -3.45
C ASN A 22 -1.74 -10.00 -3.94
N ALA A 23 -2.57 -8.98 -4.17
CA ALA A 23 -3.93 -9.19 -4.66
C ALA A 23 -3.97 -9.66 -6.12
N ASP A 24 -2.95 -9.35 -6.93
CA ASP A 24 -2.85 -9.78 -8.32
C ASP A 24 -1.78 -10.86 -8.59
N PHE A 25 -0.95 -11.22 -7.59
CA PHE A 25 0.18 -12.17 -7.71
C PHE A 25 1.20 -11.83 -8.81
N GLN A 26 1.13 -10.66 -9.44
CA GLN A 26 2.05 -10.17 -10.45
C GLN A 26 2.64 -8.86 -9.92
N GLU A 27 3.94 -8.85 -9.70
CA GLU A 27 4.69 -7.64 -9.33
C GLU A 27 5.79 -7.49 -10.38
N SER A 28 5.71 -6.43 -11.19
CA SER A 28 6.73 -6.11 -12.18
C SER A 28 8.05 -5.74 -11.51
N TYR A 29 9.14 -5.77 -12.28
CA TYR A 29 10.44 -5.34 -11.78
C TYR A 29 10.45 -3.83 -11.47
N GLU A 30 9.79 -3.02 -12.31
CA GLU A 30 9.67 -1.58 -12.12
C GLU A 30 8.94 -1.21 -10.82
N GLU A 31 7.86 -1.92 -10.50
CA GLU A 31 7.13 -1.74 -9.24
C GLU A 31 7.99 -2.10 -8.02
N ARG A 32 8.72 -3.22 -8.08
CA ARG A 32 9.68 -3.64 -7.04
C ARG A 32 10.74 -2.58 -6.78
N GLU A 33 11.25 -1.98 -7.86
CA GLU A 33 12.30 -0.95 -7.78
C GLU A 33 11.80 0.29 -7.04
N ILE A 34 10.59 0.77 -7.36
CA ILE A 34 9.97 1.94 -6.70
C ILE A 34 9.81 1.74 -5.18
N ILE A 35 9.43 0.54 -4.73
CA ILE A 35 9.32 0.26 -3.29
C ILE A 35 10.70 0.26 -2.63
N SER A 36 11.69 -0.30 -3.32
CA SER A 36 13.05 -0.43 -2.77
C SER A 36 13.71 0.93 -2.57
N GLU A 37 13.28 1.95 -3.31
CA GLU A 37 13.66 3.35 -3.11
C GLU A 37 12.90 4.00 -1.93
N LYS A 38 11.65 3.56 -1.65
CA LYS A 38 10.80 4.12 -0.59
C LYS A 38 11.06 3.54 0.79
N ILE A 39 11.34 2.24 0.86
CA ILE A 39 11.58 1.51 2.12
C ILE A 39 12.76 0.57 1.98
N ASP A 40 13.56 0.45 3.04
CA ASP A 40 14.66 -0.50 3.05
C ASP A 40 14.16 -1.95 3.03
N ALA A 41 15.03 -2.87 2.60
CA ALA A 41 14.70 -4.29 2.47
C ALA A 41 14.28 -4.96 3.80
N ALA A 42 14.77 -4.50 4.95
CA ALA A 42 14.38 -5.06 6.24
C ALA A 42 12.96 -4.63 6.62
N THR A 43 12.60 -3.38 6.34
CA THR A 43 11.25 -2.83 6.50
C THR A 43 10.28 -3.55 5.57
N SER A 44 10.63 -3.72 4.29
CA SER A 44 9.81 -4.48 3.33
C SER A 44 9.58 -5.93 3.79
N ALA A 45 10.64 -6.65 4.17
CA ALA A 45 10.53 -8.02 4.66
C ALA A 45 9.66 -8.15 5.92
N LYS A 46 9.69 -7.14 6.80
CA LYS A 46 8.82 -7.09 7.98
C LYS A 46 7.36 -6.89 7.59
N LEU A 47 7.08 -5.96 6.69
CA LEU A 47 5.72 -5.70 6.21
C LEU A 47 5.14 -6.90 5.48
N HIS A 48 5.92 -7.59 4.66
CA HIS A 48 5.50 -8.85 4.02
C HIS A 48 5.08 -9.91 5.05
N ARG A 49 5.90 -10.15 6.08
CA ARG A 49 5.57 -11.11 7.16
C ARG A 49 4.36 -10.70 7.98
N GLU A 50 4.10 -9.40 8.07
CA GLU A 50 2.92 -8.88 8.74
C GLU A 50 1.68 -9.09 7.88
N PHE A 51 1.77 -8.73 6.59
CA PHE A 51 0.72 -8.92 5.60
C PHE A 51 0.34 -10.39 5.42
N GLU A 52 1.29 -11.33 5.38
CA GLU A 52 1.04 -12.78 5.28
C GLU A 52 0.16 -13.34 6.41
N LYS A 53 0.06 -12.63 7.54
CA LYS A 53 -0.78 -13.02 8.68
C LYS A 53 -2.16 -12.37 8.66
N ASP A 54 -2.34 -11.37 7.81
CA ASP A 54 -3.55 -10.60 7.68
C ASP A 54 -4.42 -11.18 6.55
N ASN A 55 -5.73 -11.16 6.75
CA ASN A 55 -6.69 -11.28 5.63
C ASN A 55 -7.07 -9.88 5.11
N ASP A 56 -7.75 -9.82 3.96
CA ASP A 56 -8.15 -8.56 3.31
C ASP A 56 -8.79 -7.54 4.26
N ASN A 57 -9.72 -7.98 5.11
CA ASN A 57 -10.39 -7.09 6.07
C ASN A 57 -9.42 -6.51 7.10
N GLN A 58 -8.46 -7.32 7.57
CA GLN A 58 -7.45 -6.87 8.53
C GLN A 58 -6.47 -5.88 7.88
N SER A 59 -6.03 -6.15 6.65
CA SER A 59 -5.15 -5.23 5.92
C SER A 59 -5.84 -3.90 5.62
N ILE A 60 -7.09 -3.94 5.16
CA ILE A 60 -7.91 -2.75 4.94
C ILE A 60 -8.07 -1.93 6.22
N THR A 61 -8.38 -2.59 7.35
CA THR A 61 -8.53 -1.92 8.65
C THR A 61 -7.22 -1.25 9.07
N LYS A 62 -6.07 -1.93 8.92
CA LYS A 62 -4.75 -1.35 9.24
C LYS A 62 -4.44 -0.11 8.40
N ILE A 63 -4.76 -0.14 7.10
CA ILE A 63 -4.58 1.01 6.21
C ILE A 63 -5.42 2.19 6.70
N GLN A 64 -6.69 1.97 7.02
CA GLN A 64 -7.57 3.01 7.54
C GLN A 64 -7.10 3.58 8.89
N ASP A 65 -6.70 2.71 9.82
CA ASP A 65 -6.19 3.09 11.14
C ASP A 65 -4.89 3.89 11.02
N ALA A 66 -3.97 3.48 10.13
CA ALA A 66 -2.73 4.19 9.86
C ALA A 66 -2.98 5.59 9.27
N ILE A 67 -3.88 5.71 8.30
CA ILE A 67 -4.29 6.98 7.70
C ILE A 67 -4.89 7.93 8.75
N ALA A 68 -5.79 7.41 9.60
CA ALA A 68 -6.41 8.18 10.66
C ALA A 68 -5.37 8.65 11.71
N ARG A 69 -4.47 7.75 12.10
CA ARG A 69 -3.41 8.03 13.06
C ARG A 69 -2.39 9.06 12.56
N LEU A 70 -2.01 8.95 11.28
CA LEU A 70 -1.05 9.85 10.63
C LEU A 70 -1.67 11.21 10.27
N GLY A 71 -2.97 11.38 10.51
CA GLY A 71 -3.66 12.66 10.37
C GLY A 71 -3.81 13.11 8.92
N TYR A 72 -3.95 12.19 7.98
CA TYR A 72 -4.11 12.53 6.55
C TYR A 72 -5.35 13.40 6.33
N THR A 73 -5.14 14.55 5.70
CA THR A 73 -6.19 15.42 5.19
C THR A 73 -6.89 14.81 3.97
N ALA A 74 -8.04 15.36 3.59
CA ALA A 74 -8.76 14.91 2.41
C ALA A 74 -7.92 15.00 1.13
N ASP A 75 -7.06 16.01 0.99
CA ASP A 75 -6.22 16.17 -0.19
C ASP A 75 -5.01 15.23 -0.15
N GLU A 76 -4.41 14.98 1.02
CA GLU A 76 -3.36 13.96 1.16
C GLU A 76 -3.87 12.55 0.89
N LYS A 77 -5.12 12.23 1.25
CA LYS A 77 -5.76 10.95 0.89
C LYS A 77 -5.92 10.80 -0.62
N LYS A 78 -6.32 11.87 -1.32
CA LYS A 78 -6.38 11.88 -2.79
C LYS A 78 -5.00 11.70 -3.39
N GLN A 79 -4.00 12.40 -2.87
CA GLN A 79 -2.62 12.27 -3.31
C GLN A 79 -2.11 10.83 -3.13
N LEU A 80 -2.34 10.23 -1.96
CA LEU A 80 -1.98 8.83 -1.69
C LEU A 80 -2.60 7.88 -2.71
N ILE A 81 -3.89 8.05 -3.02
CA ILE A 81 -4.55 7.23 -4.05
C ILE A 81 -3.96 7.46 -5.44
N GLU A 82 -3.62 8.69 -5.82
CA GLU A 82 -2.95 8.93 -7.11
C GLU A 82 -1.54 8.35 -7.15
N GLU A 83 -0.81 8.34 -6.04
CA GLU A 83 0.51 7.68 -5.94
C GLU A 83 0.39 6.16 -6.10
N VAL A 84 -0.59 5.53 -5.43
CA VAL A 84 -0.90 4.11 -5.61
C VAL A 84 -1.24 3.80 -7.07
N LYS A 85 -2.00 4.68 -7.73
CA LYS A 85 -2.30 4.54 -9.16
C LYS A 85 -1.06 4.63 -10.03
N ASN A 86 -0.21 5.64 -9.81
CA ASN A 86 1.01 5.80 -10.60
C ASN A 86 1.90 4.57 -10.50
N LEU A 87 2.01 4.03 -9.28
CA LEU A 87 2.75 2.82 -9.00
C LEU A 87 2.18 1.60 -9.73
N LEU A 88 0.85 1.41 -9.69
CA LEU A 88 0.14 0.35 -10.43
C LEU A 88 0.21 0.49 -11.96
N THR A 89 0.74 1.61 -12.45
CA THR A 89 0.88 1.87 -13.88
C THR A 89 2.34 2.11 -14.28
N ALA A 90 3.27 1.77 -13.39
CA ALA A 90 4.70 2.03 -13.58
C ALA A 90 5.29 1.18 -14.73
N ASP A 91 4.75 -0.01 -14.95
CA ASP A 91 5.08 -0.90 -16.06
C ASP A 91 4.38 -0.52 -17.38
N GLY A 92 3.57 0.55 -17.36
CA GLY A 92 2.79 1.04 -18.50
C GLY A 92 1.48 0.29 -18.74
N GLN A 93 1.09 -0.62 -17.85
CA GLN A 93 -0.18 -1.34 -17.91
C GLN A 93 -1.13 -0.86 -16.81
N PHE A 94 -2.42 -1.09 -16.99
CA PHE A 94 -3.41 -0.90 -15.94
C PHE A 94 -4.57 -1.83 -16.21
N ASP A 95 -4.42 -3.07 -15.79
CA ASP A 95 -5.27 -4.17 -16.18
C ASP A 95 -6.61 -4.17 -15.42
N ALA A 96 -7.44 -5.19 -15.63
CA ALA A 96 -8.74 -5.26 -14.98
C ALA A 96 -8.66 -5.56 -13.48
N ALA A 97 -7.65 -6.31 -13.05
CA ALA A 97 -7.43 -6.67 -11.65
C ALA A 97 -6.92 -5.46 -10.86
N GLU A 98 -5.91 -4.78 -11.37
CA GLU A 98 -5.35 -3.55 -10.79
C GLU A 98 -6.41 -2.44 -10.69
N LYS A 99 -7.25 -2.29 -11.72
CA LYS A 99 -8.42 -1.38 -11.68
C LYS A 99 -9.41 -1.74 -10.58
N GLY A 100 -9.67 -3.03 -10.39
CA GLY A 100 -10.57 -3.52 -9.34
C GLY A 100 -10.03 -3.21 -7.95
N ILE A 101 -8.75 -3.50 -7.72
CA ILE A 101 -8.07 -3.25 -6.43
C ILE A 101 -7.98 -1.75 -6.16
N TYR A 102 -7.58 -0.95 -7.15
CA TYR A 102 -7.55 0.51 -7.05
C TYR A 102 -8.93 1.09 -6.69
N ALA A 103 -10.00 0.61 -7.35
CA ALA A 103 -11.36 1.05 -7.04
C ALA A 103 -11.79 0.69 -5.61
N ALA A 104 -11.40 -0.49 -5.12
CA ALA A 104 -11.67 -0.93 -3.76
C ALA A 104 -10.92 -0.05 -2.73
N LEU A 105 -9.62 0.17 -2.92
CA LEU A 105 -8.80 1.02 -2.05
C LEU A 105 -9.30 2.47 -2.03
N LYS A 106 -9.63 3.02 -3.21
CA LYS A 106 -10.16 4.38 -3.32
C LYS A 106 -11.41 4.57 -2.48
N ARG A 107 -12.33 3.60 -2.48
CA ARG A 107 -13.57 3.66 -1.68
C ARG A 107 -13.34 3.60 -0.18
N VAL A 108 -12.25 2.98 0.25
CA VAL A 108 -11.88 2.80 1.65
C VAL A 108 -11.14 4.02 2.20
N ILE A 109 -10.33 4.67 1.35
CA ILE A 109 -9.41 5.74 1.72
C ILE A 109 -10.02 7.14 1.53
N VAL A 110 -10.75 7.36 0.43
CA VAL A 110 -11.31 8.66 0.00
C VAL A 110 -12.83 8.64 0.07
#